data_AF-A0A8H7LLY9-F1
#
_entry.id   AF-A0A8H7LLY9-F1
#
_cell.length_a   1.000
_cell.length_b   1.000
_cell.length_c   1.000
_cell.angle_alpha   90.00
_cell.angle_beta   90.00
_cell.angle_gamma   90.00
#
_symmetry.space_group_name_H-M   'P 1'
#
loop_
_entity.id
_entity.type
_entity.pdbx_description
1 polymer ?
#
loop_
_entity_poly.entity_id
_entity_poly.type
_entity_poly.pdbx_seq_one_letter_code
_entity_poly.pdbx_strand_id
1 'polypeptide(L)'
;MELGTRGFSRAVDFSFRSHKHRLPVILYSERWGPVAPSAIQKETGAFAFSFEPDYRPRGLARFFGSVSRVGFCLVAHGGLYIASVGRVPKLRPNFQQRTMPAPVAAAPTTFKTRPVLGHVNLMTDTLIANSNVDDLRAIVRSLLATGPPATASAFAAVARSRLAQSCPKTPPHPSSLFTHLNTTSDPRPTPALYDLLARSRAHFGAGMGFHSLTLLVVIVRATVDLRWTEDGPLADTLAVVDGDIAQAVQSSKEELMAGRVEDMNMARKVVDELRTAMREVSLVVELWGADFPYERGLANLESLKL
;
A
#
# COMPACT_ATOMS: atom_id res chain seq x y z
N MET A 1 -3.77 47.60 -15.37
CA MET A 1 -2.86 46.52 -15.80
C MET A 1 -2.89 45.49 -14.69
N GLU A 2 -3.88 44.59 -14.74
CA GLU A 2 -4.06 43.46 -13.83
C GLU A 2 -4.48 42.29 -14.72
N LEU A 3 -3.75 41.17 -14.63
CA LEU A 3 -4.12 39.92 -15.27
C LEU A 3 -4.39 38.90 -14.16
N GLY A 4 -5.67 38.71 -13.86
CA GLY A 4 -6.16 37.59 -13.06
C GLY A 4 -6.23 36.32 -13.91
N THR A 5 -5.60 35.26 -13.42
CA THR A 5 -5.69 33.92 -14.00
C THR A 5 -6.84 33.15 -13.35
N ARG A 6 -7.99 33.08 -14.05
CA ARG A 6 -9.05 32.11 -13.77
C ARG A 6 -8.62 30.74 -14.30
N GLY A 7 -8.44 29.76 -13.43
CA GLY A 7 -8.22 28.36 -13.82
C GLY A 7 -9.53 27.69 -14.23
N PHE A 8 -9.60 27.23 -15.48
CA PHE A 8 -10.67 26.36 -15.99
C PHE A 8 -10.32 24.90 -15.71
N SER A 9 -11.15 24.19 -14.93
CA SER A 9 -11.15 22.72 -14.90
C SER A 9 -12.10 22.21 -15.99
N ARG A 10 -11.58 21.57 -17.04
CA ARG A 10 -12.39 20.85 -18.04
C ARG A 10 -12.25 19.35 -17.79
N ALA A 11 -13.32 18.74 -17.28
CA ALA A 11 -13.51 17.30 -17.36
C ALA A 11 -13.74 16.90 -18.83
N VAL A 12 -13.05 15.88 -19.32
CA VAL A 12 -13.36 15.26 -20.62
C VAL A 12 -14.39 14.17 -20.36
N ASP A 13 -15.64 14.45 -20.71
CA ASP A 13 -16.77 13.54 -20.53
C ASP A 13 -16.88 12.61 -21.74
N PHE A 14 -16.57 11.33 -21.59
CA PHE A 14 -16.88 10.32 -22.59
C PHE A 14 -18.25 9.70 -22.29
N SER A 15 -19.29 10.27 -22.88
CA SER A 15 -20.66 9.77 -22.74
C SER A 15 -20.89 8.53 -23.62
N PHE A 16 -20.98 7.35 -23.00
CA PHE A 16 -21.46 6.14 -23.67
C PHE A 16 -23.00 6.10 -23.67
N ARG A 17 -23.60 6.04 -24.86
CA ARG A 17 -25.04 5.80 -25.02
C ARG A 17 -25.30 4.29 -25.00
N SER A 18 -25.83 3.79 -23.88
CA SER A 18 -26.60 2.55 -23.83
C SER A 18 -27.91 2.84 -23.11
N HIS A 19 -29.02 2.36 -23.67
CA HIS A 19 -30.33 2.51 -23.04
C HIS A 19 -30.36 1.69 -21.74
N LYS A 20 -30.51 2.42 -20.63
CA LYS A 20 -30.65 1.97 -19.24
C LYS A 20 -29.31 1.89 -18.48
N HIS A 21 -29.17 2.85 -17.57
CA HIS A 21 -28.15 3.04 -16.52
C HIS A 21 -26.84 3.74 -16.94
N ARG A 22 -26.63 4.93 -16.37
CA ARG A 22 -25.36 5.67 -16.37
C ARG A 22 -24.53 5.17 -15.17
N LEU A 23 -23.34 4.65 -15.41
CA LEU A 23 -22.33 4.45 -14.37
C LEU A 23 -21.07 5.24 -14.77
N PRO A 24 -20.47 6.02 -13.85
CA PRO A 24 -19.20 6.68 -14.12
C PRO A 24 -18.06 5.67 -14.09
N VAL A 25 -17.19 5.71 -15.09
CA VAL A 25 -15.91 4.99 -15.11
C VAL A 25 -14.84 5.97 -14.66
N ILE A 26 -14.17 5.69 -13.54
CA ILE A 26 -13.05 6.49 -13.04
C ILE A 26 -11.74 5.80 -13.46
N LEU A 27 -10.89 6.51 -14.19
CA LEU A 27 -9.54 6.07 -14.53
C LEU A 27 -8.54 6.77 -13.60
N TYR A 28 -7.67 6.01 -12.95
CA TYR A 28 -6.52 6.56 -12.21
C TYR A 28 -5.24 6.42 -13.04
N SER A 29 -4.43 7.48 -13.05
CA SER A 29 -3.08 7.49 -13.62
C SER A 29 -2.09 7.79 -12.50
N GLU A 30 -1.19 6.86 -12.22
CA GLU A 30 -0.08 7.06 -11.29
C GLU A 30 1.07 7.80 -11.99
N ARG A 31 1.02 9.13 -12.04
CA ARG A 31 2.24 9.94 -12.21
C ARG A 31 2.07 11.35 -11.64
N TRP A 32 2.97 11.69 -10.73
CA TRP A 32 3.12 13.04 -10.20
C TRP A 32 3.83 13.93 -11.23
N GLY A 33 3.13 14.95 -11.74
CA GLY A 33 3.67 16.02 -12.59
C GLY A 33 2.84 16.29 -13.87
N PRO A 34 2.74 17.55 -14.33
CA PRO A 34 1.91 17.90 -15.49
C PRO A 34 2.51 17.34 -16.79
N VAL A 35 1.78 16.46 -17.48
CA VAL A 35 2.14 15.95 -18.81
C VAL A 35 1.33 16.71 -19.87
N ALA A 36 2.01 17.26 -20.87
CA ALA A 36 1.39 18.00 -21.96
C ALA A 36 0.49 17.09 -22.84
N PRO A 37 -0.60 17.61 -23.43
CA PRO A 37 -1.60 16.81 -24.17
C PRO A 37 -1.09 16.05 -25.39
N SER A 38 0.13 16.33 -25.86
CA SER A 38 0.70 15.73 -27.07
C SER A 38 1.42 14.39 -26.86
N ALA A 39 1.52 13.88 -25.61
CA ALA A 39 2.28 12.66 -25.31
C ALA A 39 1.45 11.35 -25.30
N ILE A 40 0.13 11.39 -25.53
CA ILE A 40 -0.78 10.24 -25.29
C ILE A 40 -0.95 9.32 -26.51
N GLN A 41 0.02 9.23 -27.44
CA GLN A 41 -0.16 8.40 -28.64
C GLN A 41 0.81 7.22 -28.84
N LYS A 42 1.75 6.97 -27.92
CA LYS A 42 2.68 5.84 -28.08
C LYS A 42 3.16 5.22 -26.77
N GLU A 43 2.27 4.69 -25.94
CA GLU A 43 2.70 3.67 -24.96
C GLU A 43 1.65 2.55 -24.87
N THR A 44 2.07 1.35 -25.28
CA THR A 44 1.35 0.09 -25.10
C THR A 44 1.30 -0.26 -23.61
N GLY A 45 0.28 0.21 -22.91
CA GLY A 45 -0.04 -0.18 -21.54
C GLY A 45 -1.09 -1.28 -21.49
N ALA A 46 -0.90 -2.27 -20.61
CA ALA A 46 -1.95 -3.23 -20.26
C ALA A 46 -3.05 -2.51 -19.46
N PHE A 47 -4.30 -2.66 -19.89
CA PHE A 47 -5.46 -2.16 -19.16
C PHE A 47 -6.04 -3.28 -18.30
N ALA A 48 -6.13 -3.06 -16.99
CA ALA A 48 -6.86 -3.93 -16.08
C ALA A 48 -8.28 -3.37 -15.91
N PHE A 49 -9.29 -4.21 -16.16
CA PHE A 49 -10.68 -3.88 -15.88
C PHE A 49 -11.13 -4.69 -14.67
N SER A 50 -11.70 -4.03 -13.68
CA SER A 50 -12.37 -4.68 -12.55
C SER A 50 -13.87 -4.57 -12.78
N PHE A 51 -14.58 -5.69 -12.76
CA PHE A 51 -16.05 -5.72 -12.86
C PHE A 51 -16.64 -6.20 -11.53
N GLU A 52 -17.79 -5.66 -11.18
CA GLU A 52 -18.57 -6.05 -10.01
C GLU A 52 -19.04 -7.52 -10.12
N PRO A 53 -19.12 -8.27 -8.99
CA PRO A 53 -19.18 -9.73 -8.99
C PRO A 53 -20.42 -10.37 -9.66
N ASP A 54 -21.47 -9.60 -9.97
CA ASP A 54 -22.72 -10.13 -10.54
C ASP A 54 -22.93 -9.85 -12.04
N TYR A 55 -21.93 -9.32 -12.75
CA TYR A 55 -22.04 -9.10 -14.20
C TYR A 55 -21.62 -10.35 -15.02
N ARG A 56 -22.57 -11.06 -15.62
CA ARG A 56 -22.29 -12.11 -16.63
C ARG A 56 -22.41 -11.54 -18.05
N PRO A 57 -21.31 -11.30 -18.79
CA PRO A 57 -21.41 -10.87 -20.17
C PRO A 57 -21.81 -12.04 -21.08
N ARG A 58 -23.08 -12.12 -21.47
CA ARG A 58 -23.47 -12.87 -22.67
C ARG A 58 -23.15 -11.99 -23.89
N GLY A 59 -22.07 -12.32 -24.61
CA GLY A 59 -21.84 -11.77 -25.97
C GLY A 59 -20.50 -11.08 -26.27
N LEU A 60 -19.44 -11.30 -25.48
CA LEU A 60 -18.16 -10.61 -25.71
C LEU A 60 -17.39 -11.05 -26.98
N ALA A 61 -17.79 -12.17 -27.61
CA ALA A 61 -17.11 -12.71 -28.78
C ALA A 61 -17.41 -11.99 -30.12
N ARG A 62 -18.34 -11.02 -30.16
CA ARG A 62 -18.67 -10.28 -31.41
C ARG A 62 -18.11 -8.87 -31.49
N PHE A 63 -17.41 -8.38 -30.46
CA PHE A 63 -17.03 -6.96 -30.39
C PHE A 63 -15.59 -6.63 -30.84
N PHE A 64 -14.72 -7.62 -31.06
CA PHE A 64 -13.35 -7.40 -31.51
C PHE A 64 -13.03 -8.14 -32.81
N GLY A 65 -13.75 -7.80 -33.87
CA GLY A 65 -13.26 -8.00 -35.22
C GLY A 65 -12.30 -6.86 -35.56
N SER A 66 -11.02 -7.19 -35.76
CA SER A 66 -9.94 -6.30 -36.23
C SER A 66 -9.12 -5.54 -35.17
N VAL A 67 -8.53 -6.26 -34.21
CA VAL A 67 -7.23 -5.87 -33.62
C VAL A 67 -6.36 -7.12 -33.51
N SER A 68 -5.51 -7.35 -34.51
CA SER A 68 -4.49 -8.39 -34.44
C SER A 68 -3.36 -7.91 -33.51
N ARG A 69 -3.06 -8.70 -32.47
CA ARG A 69 -1.97 -8.55 -31.47
C ARG A 69 -2.31 -7.81 -30.17
N VAL A 70 -3.32 -8.29 -29.45
CA VAL A 70 -3.40 -8.09 -27.99
C VAL A 70 -3.64 -9.46 -27.35
N GLY A 71 -2.69 -9.92 -26.53
CA GLY A 71 -2.92 -11.05 -25.64
C GLY A 71 -3.78 -10.57 -24.47
N PHE A 72 -4.91 -11.22 -24.23
CA PHE A 72 -5.78 -10.90 -23.10
C PHE A 72 -5.51 -11.87 -21.96
N CYS A 73 -5.42 -11.35 -20.73
CA CYS A 73 -5.39 -12.14 -19.52
C CYS A 73 -6.74 -11.98 -18.81
N LEU A 74 -7.51 -13.06 -18.71
CA LEU A 74 -8.77 -13.08 -17.96
C LEU A 74 -8.48 -13.81 -16.64
N VAL A 75 -8.59 -13.11 -15.51
CA VAL A 75 -8.48 -13.73 -14.18
C VAL A 75 -9.89 -13.94 -13.65
N ALA A 76 -10.35 -15.18 -13.66
CA ALA A 76 -11.49 -15.64 -12.87
C ALA A 76 -10.98 -16.67 -11.86
N HIS A 77 -11.52 -16.65 -10.64
CA HIS A 77 -11.09 -17.49 -9.53
C HIS A 77 -10.91 -18.96 -9.92
N GLY A 78 -9.68 -19.48 -9.74
CA GLY A 78 -9.38 -20.91 -9.78
C GLY A 78 -9.01 -21.50 -11.15
N GLY A 79 -7.84 -21.12 -11.69
CA GLY A 79 -7.18 -21.85 -12.79
C GLY A 79 -6.67 -20.93 -13.90
N LEU A 80 -5.35 -20.94 -14.16
CA LEU A 80 -4.72 -20.22 -15.27
C LEU A 80 -4.69 -21.10 -16.52
N TYR A 81 -5.39 -20.70 -17.58
CA TYR A 81 -5.27 -21.31 -18.91
C TYR A 81 -4.61 -20.31 -19.86
N ILE A 82 -3.43 -20.66 -20.39
CA ILE A 82 -2.76 -19.91 -21.46
C ILE A 82 -2.97 -20.66 -22.77
N ALA A 83 -3.71 -20.09 -23.71
CA ALA A 83 -3.75 -20.57 -25.09
C ALA A 83 -2.75 -19.75 -25.93
N SER A 84 -1.66 -20.40 -26.37
CA SER A 84 -0.73 -19.84 -27.35
C SER A 84 -1.00 -20.47 -28.72
N VAL A 85 -1.32 -19.64 -29.71
CA VAL A 85 -1.39 -20.05 -31.12
C VAL A 85 -0.33 -19.26 -31.89
N GLY A 86 0.76 -19.93 -32.28
CA GLY A 86 1.82 -19.30 -33.08
C GLY A 86 2.80 -20.30 -33.68
N ARG A 87 2.92 -20.28 -35.01
CA ARG A 87 3.83 -21.13 -35.83
C ARG A 87 5.30 -20.91 -35.48
N VAL A 88 6.04 -22.02 -35.42
CA VAL A 88 7.50 -22.09 -35.31
C VAL A 88 8.16 -21.88 -36.69
N PRO A 89 9.06 -20.91 -36.87
CA PRO A 89 9.97 -20.90 -38.01
C PRO A 89 11.20 -21.77 -37.69
N LYS A 90 11.50 -22.73 -38.57
CA LYS A 90 12.75 -23.50 -38.57
C LYS A 90 13.93 -22.57 -38.89
N LEU A 91 14.85 -22.40 -37.94
CA LEU A 91 16.19 -21.84 -38.18
C LEU A 91 17.24 -22.95 -38.10
N ARG A 92 18.13 -23.00 -39.10
CA ARG A 92 19.22 -23.96 -39.23
C ARG A 92 20.32 -23.68 -38.18
N PRO A 93 21.04 -24.71 -37.68
CA PRO A 93 22.12 -24.52 -36.72
C PRO A 93 23.44 -24.25 -37.47
N ASN A 94 24.24 -23.31 -36.97
CA ASN A 94 25.70 -23.34 -37.02
C ASN A 94 26.24 -22.12 -36.26
N PHE A 95 26.47 -22.29 -34.97
CA PHE A 95 27.43 -21.47 -34.23
C PHE A 95 27.96 -22.31 -33.06
N GLN A 96 29.22 -22.72 -33.16
CA GLN A 96 29.96 -23.35 -32.07
C GLN A 96 30.19 -22.29 -30.98
N GLN A 97 29.53 -22.45 -29.83
CA GLN A 97 29.92 -21.79 -28.59
C GLN A 97 30.37 -22.83 -27.59
N ARG A 98 31.60 -22.66 -27.09
CA ARG A 98 32.21 -23.43 -26.01
C ARG A 98 31.37 -23.27 -24.75
N THR A 99 30.74 -24.34 -24.29
CA THR A 99 30.05 -24.41 -23.00
C THR A 99 31.01 -24.84 -21.90
N MET A 100 31.09 -24.07 -20.81
CA MET A 100 31.44 -24.62 -19.49
C MET A 100 30.24 -25.42 -18.97
N PRO A 101 30.47 -26.55 -18.26
CA PRO A 101 29.39 -27.40 -17.78
C PRO A 101 28.66 -26.76 -16.59
N ALA A 102 27.34 -26.59 -16.73
CA ALA A 102 26.43 -26.35 -15.61
C ALA A 102 26.24 -27.65 -14.80
N PRO A 103 26.06 -27.58 -13.47
CA PRO A 103 25.90 -28.77 -12.64
C PRO A 103 24.59 -29.49 -12.94
N VAL A 104 24.69 -30.79 -13.15
CA VAL A 104 23.58 -31.73 -13.37
C VAL A 104 22.77 -31.86 -12.08
N ALA A 105 21.46 -31.62 -12.17
CA ALA A 105 20.53 -31.81 -11.06
C ALA A 105 20.43 -33.30 -10.68
N ALA A 106 20.78 -33.62 -9.44
CA ALA A 106 20.59 -34.95 -8.85
C ALA A 106 19.13 -35.14 -8.37
N ALA A 107 18.66 -36.38 -8.46
CA ALA A 107 17.30 -36.85 -8.20
C ALA A 107 16.76 -36.54 -6.77
N PRO A 108 15.43 -36.53 -6.56
CA PRO A 108 14.81 -36.03 -5.33
C PRO A 108 14.88 -37.08 -4.22
N THR A 109 15.67 -36.80 -3.19
CA THR A 109 15.62 -37.51 -1.91
C THR A 109 14.78 -36.71 -0.92
N THR A 110 13.86 -37.42 -0.28
CA THR A 110 12.90 -36.95 0.73
C THR A 110 13.63 -36.52 2.01
N PHE A 111 14.08 -35.27 2.06
CA PHE A 111 14.64 -34.69 3.27
C PHE A 111 13.60 -33.89 4.04
N LYS A 112 13.35 -34.32 5.28
CA LYS A 112 12.74 -33.51 6.34
C LYS A 112 13.44 -32.15 6.37
N THR A 113 12.73 -31.09 6.00
CA THR A 113 13.24 -29.72 5.96
C THR A 113 13.44 -29.20 7.38
N ARG A 114 14.58 -29.54 7.98
CA ARG A 114 15.19 -28.66 8.99
C ARG A 114 15.55 -27.37 8.24
N PRO A 115 15.12 -26.17 8.69
CA PRO A 115 15.56 -24.94 8.06
C PRO A 115 17.08 -24.88 8.21
N VAL A 116 17.79 -25.10 7.11
CA VAL A 116 19.20 -24.72 7.03
C VAL A 116 19.17 -23.20 7.03
N LEU A 117 19.72 -22.60 8.09
CA LEU A 117 20.13 -21.20 8.08
C LEU A 117 21.20 -21.09 7.00
N GLY A 118 20.74 -20.95 5.76
CA GLY A 118 21.62 -20.79 4.61
C GLY A 118 22.35 -19.48 4.81
N HIS A 119 23.68 -19.53 4.88
CA HIS A 119 24.48 -18.33 4.72
C HIS A 119 23.95 -17.59 3.50
N VAL A 120 23.60 -16.31 3.66
CA VAL A 120 23.26 -15.46 2.52
C VAL A 120 24.47 -15.52 1.59
N ASN A 121 24.23 -15.91 0.33
CA ASN A 121 25.29 -16.04 -0.66
C ASN A 121 26.08 -14.71 -0.71
N LEU A 122 27.42 -14.79 -0.68
CA LEU A 122 28.29 -13.62 -0.74
C LEU A 122 27.95 -12.69 -1.92
N MET A 123 27.52 -13.24 -3.06
CA MET A 123 27.08 -12.44 -4.21
C MET A 123 25.78 -11.67 -3.92
N THR A 124 24.82 -12.31 -3.24
CA THR A 124 23.56 -11.68 -2.82
C THR A 124 23.79 -10.64 -1.74
N ASP A 125 24.69 -10.91 -0.79
CA ASP A 125 25.06 -9.97 0.26
C ASP A 125 25.74 -8.72 -0.33
N THR A 126 26.68 -8.92 -1.24
CA THR A 126 27.32 -7.83 -1.99
C THR A 126 26.28 -7.00 -2.76
N LEU A 127 25.30 -7.63 -3.41
CA LEU A 127 24.22 -6.92 -4.08
C LEU A 127 23.41 -6.08 -3.09
N ILE A 128 22.97 -6.67 -1.96
CA ILE A 128 22.16 -5.98 -0.96
C ILE A 128 22.92 -4.79 -0.36
N ALA A 129 24.21 -4.97 -0.03
CA ALA A 129 25.02 -3.95 0.60
C ALA A 129 25.32 -2.73 -0.30
N ASN A 130 25.31 -2.91 -1.63
CA ASN A 130 25.70 -1.87 -2.59
C ASN A 130 24.52 -1.34 -3.43
N SER A 131 23.34 -1.94 -3.34
CA SER A 131 22.15 -1.45 -4.04
C SER A 131 21.58 -0.21 -3.34
N ASN A 132 21.11 0.76 -4.12
CA ASN A 132 20.32 1.86 -3.56
C ASN A 132 18.93 1.35 -3.13
N VAL A 133 18.22 2.15 -2.33
CA VAL A 133 16.93 1.76 -1.76
C VAL A 133 15.86 1.58 -2.83
N ASP A 134 15.90 2.33 -3.92
CA ASP A 134 14.89 2.24 -4.99
C ASP A 134 15.04 0.96 -5.80
N ASP A 135 16.27 0.55 -6.11
CA ASP A 135 16.58 -0.74 -6.73
C ASP A 135 16.15 -1.90 -5.83
N LEU A 136 16.45 -1.84 -4.53
CA LEU A 136 16.00 -2.86 -3.57
C LEU A 136 14.47 -2.96 -3.53
N ARG A 137 13.76 -1.83 -3.53
CA ARG A 137 12.28 -1.81 -3.58
C ARG A 137 11.77 -2.41 -4.88
N ALA A 138 12.36 -2.08 -6.02
CA ALA A 138 11.97 -2.61 -7.33
C ALA A 138 12.19 -4.13 -7.40
N ILE A 139 13.36 -4.61 -6.96
CA ILE A 139 13.71 -6.04 -6.91
C ILE A 139 12.74 -6.79 -5.99
N VAL A 140 12.51 -6.31 -4.77
CA VAL A 140 11.60 -6.95 -3.81
C VAL A 140 10.17 -6.99 -4.34
N ARG A 141 9.65 -5.90 -4.91
CA ARG A 141 8.31 -5.90 -5.51
C ARG A 141 8.19 -6.90 -6.65
N SER A 142 9.18 -6.94 -7.54
CA SER A 142 9.19 -7.88 -8.66
C SER A 142 9.28 -9.35 -8.19
N LEU A 143 10.10 -9.62 -7.17
CA LEU A 143 10.21 -10.93 -6.54
C LEU A 143 8.89 -11.36 -5.90
N LEU A 144 8.21 -10.46 -5.20
CA LEU A 144 6.92 -10.74 -4.56
C LEU A 144 5.79 -10.92 -5.59
N ALA A 145 5.83 -10.19 -6.71
CA ALA A 145 4.82 -10.26 -7.76
C ALA A 145 4.95 -11.49 -8.67
N THR A 146 6.18 -11.95 -8.91
CA THR A 146 6.47 -13.07 -9.84
C THR A 146 6.78 -14.38 -9.13
N GLY A 147 7.09 -14.33 -7.83
CA GLY A 147 7.38 -15.50 -7.02
C GLY A 147 6.13 -16.31 -6.64
N PRO A 148 6.32 -17.55 -6.16
CA PRO A 148 5.23 -18.33 -5.56
C PRO A 148 4.59 -17.59 -4.38
N PRO A 149 3.29 -17.81 -4.07
CA PRO A 149 2.62 -17.17 -2.93
C PRO A 149 3.33 -17.37 -1.59
N ALA A 150 4.04 -18.49 -1.42
CA ALA A 150 4.84 -18.77 -0.23
C ALA A 150 5.95 -17.73 0.01
N THR A 151 6.49 -17.12 -1.05
CA THR A 151 7.53 -16.07 -0.96
C THR A 151 7.00 -14.83 -0.25
N ALA A 152 5.78 -14.40 -0.59
CA ALA A 152 5.16 -13.24 0.07
C ALA A 152 4.84 -13.51 1.54
N SER A 153 4.33 -14.71 1.85
CA SER A 153 4.10 -15.12 3.24
C SER A 153 5.40 -15.18 4.06
N ALA A 154 6.47 -15.71 3.47
CA ALA A 154 7.78 -15.78 4.13
C ALA A 154 8.38 -14.39 4.36
N PHE A 155 8.30 -13.50 3.35
CA PHE A 155 8.72 -12.12 3.47
C PHE A 155 7.98 -11.40 4.59
N ALA A 156 6.64 -11.50 4.65
CA ALA A 156 5.85 -10.90 5.71
C ALA A 156 6.20 -11.46 7.09
N ALA A 157 6.46 -12.77 7.22
CA ALA A 157 6.89 -13.36 8.48
C ALA A 157 8.26 -12.82 8.96
N VAL A 158 9.23 -12.71 8.05
CA VAL A 158 10.55 -12.14 8.37
C VAL A 158 10.44 -10.65 8.70
N ALA A 159 9.63 -9.89 7.95
CA ALA A 159 9.39 -8.47 8.21
C ALA A 159 8.80 -8.25 9.61
N ARG A 160 7.78 -9.04 10.00
CA ARG A 160 7.20 -9.00 11.36
C ARG A 160 8.24 -9.29 12.44
N SER A 161 9.01 -10.37 12.27
CA SER A 161 10.07 -10.73 13.22
C SER A 161 11.12 -9.62 13.36
N ARG A 162 11.49 -8.96 12.26
CA ARG A 162 12.46 -7.87 12.30
C ARG A 162 11.89 -6.63 12.97
N LEU A 163 10.66 -6.23 12.62
CA LEU A 163 10.00 -5.06 13.18
C LEU A 163 9.74 -5.20 14.68
N ALA A 164 9.37 -6.39 15.14
CA ALA A 164 9.22 -6.69 16.57
C ALA A 164 10.54 -6.50 17.35
N GLN A 165 11.69 -6.79 16.73
CA GLN A 165 13.01 -6.62 17.35
C GLN A 165 13.55 -5.20 17.26
N SER A 166 13.25 -4.48 16.18
CA SER A 166 13.78 -3.12 15.94
C SER A 166 12.95 -2.02 16.60
N CYS A 167 11.81 -2.34 17.21
CA CYS A 167 10.96 -1.34 17.84
C CYS A 167 11.69 -0.70 19.03
N PRO A 168 11.89 0.63 19.05
CA PRO A 168 12.37 1.32 20.23
C PRO A 168 11.42 1.03 21.39
N LYS A 169 11.97 0.66 22.55
CA LYS A 169 11.16 0.31 23.75
C LYS A 169 10.34 1.49 24.26
N THR A 170 10.74 2.71 23.94
CA THR A 170 10.10 3.94 24.39
C THR A 170 9.64 4.75 23.17
N PRO A 171 8.33 5.01 23.00
CA PRO A 171 7.86 5.92 21.97
C PRO A 171 8.39 7.34 22.23
N PRO A 172 8.52 8.18 21.18
CA PRO A 172 8.90 9.58 21.36
C PRO A 172 7.90 10.28 22.27
N HIS A 173 8.38 11.22 23.08
CA HIS A 173 7.51 12.02 23.94
C HIS A 173 6.52 12.83 23.08
N PRO A 174 5.22 12.90 23.42
CA PRO A 174 4.20 13.61 22.64
C PRO A 174 4.58 15.05 22.25
N SER A 175 5.21 15.79 23.17
CA SER A 175 5.66 17.17 22.92
C SER A 175 6.77 17.32 21.87
N SER A 176 7.39 16.22 21.43
CA SER A 176 8.41 16.25 20.38
C SER A 176 7.82 16.10 18.97
N LEU A 177 6.54 15.79 18.83
CA LEU A 177 5.89 15.54 17.55
C LEU A 177 5.47 16.83 16.82
N PHE A 178 5.25 17.90 17.57
CA PHE A 178 4.81 19.19 17.04
C PHE A 178 5.65 20.31 17.63
N THR A 179 6.00 21.31 16.82
CA THR A 179 6.57 22.54 17.34
C THR A 179 5.45 23.46 17.82
N HIS A 180 5.52 23.83 19.09
CA HIS A 180 4.77 24.96 19.62
C HIS A 180 5.59 26.23 19.34
N LEU A 181 5.62 26.66 18.08
CA LEU A 181 5.97 28.05 17.79
C LEU A 181 4.90 28.91 18.48
N ASN A 182 5.30 30.07 19.05
CA ASN A 182 4.51 31.00 19.86
C ASN A 182 2.98 30.90 19.70
N THR A 183 2.21 31.14 20.76
CA THR A 183 0.74 31.00 20.85
C THR A 183 -0.11 31.55 19.70
N THR A 184 0.45 32.36 18.80
CA THR A 184 -0.17 32.94 17.61
C THR A 184 0.06 32.15 16.31
N SER A 185 0.97 31.17 16.27
CA SER A 185 1.31 30.44 15.04
C SER A 185 0.80 29.00 15.05
N ASP A 186 0.31 28.54 13.90
CA ASP A 186 -0.11 27.15 13.70
C ASP A 186 1.03 26.17 14.07
N PRO A 187 0.74 25.15 14.91
CA PRO A 187 1.73 24.13 15.25
C PRO A 187 2.21 23.42 13.99
N ARG A 188 3.52 23.14 13.92
CA ARG A 188 4.09 22.45 12.76
C ARG A 188 4.53 21.02 13.09
N PRO A 189 4.24 20.05 12.23
CA PRO A 189 4.82 18.71 12.31
C PRO A 189 6.34 18.73 12.39
N THR A 190 6.93 17.94 13.29
CA THR A 190 8.38 17.73 13.36
C THR A 190 8.81 16.50 12.55
N PRO A 191 10.11 16.34 12.25
CA PRO A 191 10.64 15.10 11.70
C PRO A 191 10.29 13.85 12.54
N ALA A 192 10.19 14.00 13.87
CA ALA A 192 9.84 12.89 14.76
C ALA A 192 8.43 12.35 14.52
N LEU A 193 7.47 13.19 14.10
CA LEU A 193 6.14 12.75 13.68
C LEU A 193 6.23 11.88 12.42
N TYR A 194 6.96 12.35 11.40
CA TYR A 194 7.09 11.60 10.14
C TYR A 194 7.80 10.26 10.34
N ASP A 195 8.79 10.20 11.21
CA ASP A 195 9.44 8.94 11.59
C ASP A 195 8.47 7.99 12.29
N LEU A 196 7.61 8.50 13.18
CA LEU A 196 6.61 7.70 13.87
C LEU A 196 5.53 7.19 12.91
N LEU A 197 5.07 8.02 11.97
CA LEU A 197 4.15 7.61 10.90
C LEU A 197 4.76 6.56 9.99
N ALA A 198 6.02 6.74 9.55
CA ALA A 198 6.72 5.76 8.72
C ALA A 198 6.85 4.41 9.44
N ARG A 199 7.14 4.41 10.75
CA ARG A 199 7.13 3.19 11.57
C ARG A 199 5.74 2.57 11.65
N SER A 200 4.70 3.35 11.94
CA SER A 200 3.33 2.85 11.98
C SER A 200 2.94 2.15 10.67
N ARG A 201 3.24 2.77 9.53
CA ARG A 201 3.02 2.21 8.19
C ARG A 201 3.77 0.91 7.94
N ALA A 202 5.03 0.83 8.41
CA ALA A 202 5.78 -0.42 8.33
C ALA A 202 5.12 -1.54 9.14
N HIS A 203 4.59 -1.25 10.33
CA HIS A 203 3.90 -2.23 11.17
C HIS A 203 2.58 -2.70 10.56
N PHE A 204 1.67 -1.80 10.18
CA PHE A 204 0.41 -2.24 9.58
C PHE A 204 0.62 -2.89 8.20
N GLY A 205 1.63 -2.44 7.43
CA GLY A 205 2.01 -3.05 6.15
C GLY A 205 2.62 -4.45 6.29
N ALA A 206 3.19 -4.78 7.45
CA ALA A 206 3.65 -6.12 7.79
C ALA A 206 2.55 -7.01 8.41
N GLY A 207 1.32 -6.49 8.55
CA GLY A 207 0.20 -7.20 9.18
C GLY A 207 0.27 -7.25 10.71
N MET A 208 0.90 -6.23 11.33
CA MET A 208 0.96 -6.00 12.78
C MET A 208 0.12 -4.77 13.14
N GLY A 209 -1.19 -4.85 12.91
CA GLY A 209 -2.12 -3.74 13.06
C GLY A 209 -2.16 -3.20 14.49
N PHE A 210 -2.25 -4.06 15.51
CA PHE A 210 -2.34 -3.59 16.92
C PHE A 210 -1.08 -2.86 17.39
N HIS A 211 0.09 -3.30 16.92
CA HIS A 211 1.35 -2.59 17.18
C HIS A 211 1.36 -1.22 16.51
N SER A 212 0.85 -1.11 15.28
CA SER A 212 0.69 0.16 14.60
C SER A 212 -0.27 1.10 15.34
N LEU A 213 -1.42 0.60 15.83
CA LEU A 213 -2.35 1.40 16.64
C LEU A 213 -1.67 1.98 17.89
N THR A 214 -0.79 1.21 18.53
CA THR A 214 -0.02 1.67 19.71
C THR A 214 0.81 2.91 19.40
N LEU A 215 1.43 2.95 18.21
CA LEU A 215 2.20 4.11 17.77
C LEU A 215 1.29 5.30 17.43
N LEU A 216 0.13 5.04 16.83
CA LEU A 216 -0.84 6.08 16.45
C LEU A 216 -1.52 6.73 17.67
N VAL A 217 -1.72 5.99 18.78
CA VAL A 217 -2.20 6.56 20.05
C VAL A 217 -1.33 7.73 20.50
N VAL A 218 0.00 7.60 20.39
CA VAL A 218 0.94 8.66 20.79
C VAL A 218 0.73 9.92 19.96
N ILE A 219 0.45 9.76 18.66
CA ILE A 219 0.18 10.88 17.75
C ILE A 219 -1.14 11.55 18.13
N VAL A 220 -2.22 10.79 18.26
CA VAL A 220 -3.56 11.33 18.58
C VAL A 220 -3.56 12.03 19.95
N ARG A 221 -2.84 11.51 20.94
CA ARG A 221 -2.73 12.19 22.24
C ARG A 221 -1.95 13.50 22.15
N ALA A 222 -0.95 13.57 21.28
CA ALA A 222 -0.17 14.79 21.09
C ALA A 222 -0.97 15.92 20.42
N THR A 223 -2.16 15.63 19.86
CA THR A 223 -3.00 16.63 19.19
C THR A 223 -4.12 17.20 20.06
N VAL A 224 -4.35 16.66 21.26
CA VAL A 224 -5.43 17.10 22.17
C VAL A 224 -5.35 18.60 22.47
N ASP A 225 -4.16 19.13 22.76
CA ASP A 225 -3.98 20.53 23.13
C ASP A 225 -3.57 21.43 21.94
N LEU A 226 -3.67 20.93 20.71
CA LEU A 226 -3.33 21.71 19.52
C LEU A 226 -4.54 22.44 18.98
N ARG A 227 -4.30 23.65 18.49
CA ARG A 227 -5.24 24.41 17.67
C ARG A 227 -4.63 24.61 16.30
N TRP A 228 -5.43 24.46 15.25
CA TRP A 228 -4.96 24.56 13.87
C TRP A 228 -5.98 25.27 13.00
N THR A 229 -5.50 25.85 11.92
CA THR A 229 -6.35 26.32 10.82
C THR A 229 -6.85 25.13 9.99
N GLU A 230 -8.14 25.12 9.61
CA GLU A 230 -8.78 24.02 8.85
C GLU A 230 -8.11 23.76 7.49
N ASP A 231 -7.66 24.81 6.78
CA ASP A 231 -6.90 24.70 5.53
C ASP A 231 -5.37 24.78 5.75
N GLY A 232 -4.93 24.53 6.99
CA GLY A 232 -3.54 24.65 7.39
C GLY A 232 -2.71 23.38 7.12
N PRO A 233 -1.36 23.50 7.07
CA PRO A 233 -0.47 22.35 6.89
C PRO A 233 -0.61 21.25 7.97
N LEU A 234 -1.06 21.64 9.17
CA LEU A 234 -1.36 20.67 10.22
C LEU A 234 -2.63 19.88 9.90
N ALA A 235 -3.71 20.52 9.45
CA ALA A 235 -4.93 19.83 9.06
C ALA A 235 -4.68 18.76 7.98
N ASP A 236 -3.89 19.10 6.94
CA ASP A 236 -3.43 18.13 5.93
C ASP A 236 -2.72 16.92 6.57
N THR A 237 -1.87 17.18 7.56
CA THR A 237 -1.15 16.12 8.28
C THR A 237 -2.10 15.28 9.12
N LEU A 238 -3.09 15.88 9.77
CA LEU A 238 -4.08 15.15 10.56
C LEU A 238 -4.97 14.27 9.67
N ALA A 239 -5.34 14.73 8.48
CA ALA A 239 -6.06 13.93 7.49
C ALA A 239 -5.26 12.70 7.02
N VAL A 240 -3.93 12.83 6.92
CA VAL A 240 -3.02 11.70 6.66
C VAL A 240 -3.00 10.73 7.85
N VAL A 241 -2.92 11.23 9.08
CA VAL A 241 -2.97 10.41 10.30
C VAL A 241 -4.28 9.62 10.40
N ASP A 242 -5.40 10.27 10.11
CA ASP A 242 -6.72 9.63 10.04
C ASP A 242 -6.73 8.45 9.04
N GLY A 243 -6.12 8.63 7.87
CA GLY A 243 -5.97 7.57 6.87
C GLY A 243 -5.13 6.41 7.36
N ASP A 244 -4.01 6.70 8.02
CA ASP A 244 -3.15 5.67 8.60
C ASP A 244 -3.88 4.90 9.72
N ILE A 245 -4.74 5.55 10.52
CA ILE A 245 -5.57 4.87 11.52
C ILE A 245 -6.54 3.89 10.85
N ALA A 246 -7.24 4.31 9.80
CA ALA A 246 -8.14 3.42 9.07
C ALA A 246 -7.40 2.18 8.50
N GLN A 247 -6.20 2.37 7.95
CA GLN A 247 -5.36 1.28 7.46
C GLN A 247 -4.85 0.37 8.59
N ALA A 248 -4.45 0.94 9.73
CA ALA A 248 -4.02 0.18 10.90
C ALA A 248 -5.16 -0.67 11.49
N VAL A 249 -6.38 -0.13 11.54
CA VAL A 249 -7.58 -0.87 11.96
C VAL A 249 -7.87 -2.02 10.99
N GLN A 250 -7.79 -1.79 9.68
CA GLN A 250 -7.97 -2.85 8.68
C GLN A 250 -6.92 -3.96 8.84
N SER A 251 -5.65 -3.60 9.01
CA SER A 251 -4.58 -4.55 9.29
C SER A 251 -4.82 -5.33 10.60
N SER A 252 -5.38 -4.69 11.63
CA SER A 252 -5.74 -5.33 12.90
C SER A 252 -6.85 -6.37 12.72
N LYS A 253 -7.85 -6.10 11.87
CA LYS A 253 -8.89 -7.08 11.51
C LYS A 253 -8.28 -8.31 10.84
N GLU A 254 -7.37 -8.11 9.89
CA GLU A 254 -6.69 -9.19 9.18
C GLU A 254 -5.75 -9.99 10.08
N GLU A 255 -5.08 -9.33 11.02
CA GLU A 255 -4.28 -9.96 12.07
C GLU A 255 -5.13 -10.86 12.97
N LEU A 256 -6.32 -10.38 13.38
CA LEU A 256 -7.28 -11.13 14.16
C LEU A 256 -7.86 -12.33 13.39
N MET A 257 -8.33 -12.12 12.15
CA MET A 257 -8.91 -13.17 11.31
C MET A 257 -7.91 -14.29 11.02
N ALA A 258 -6.63 -13.97 10.94
CA ALA A 258 -5.58 -14.96 10.75
C ALA A 258 -5.10 -15.64 12.04
N GLY A 259 -5.70 -15.32 13.19
CA GLY A 259 -5.33 -15.90 14.48
C GLY A 259 -3.90 -15.58 14.90
N ARG A 260 -3.37 -14.42 14.49
CA ARG A 260 -1.97 -14.02 14.75
C ARG A 260 -1.80 -13.13 15.98
N VAL A 261 -2.90 -12.78 16.65
CA VAL A 261 -2.87 -11.94 17.86
C VAL A 261 -2.39 -12.78 19.04
N GLU A 262 -1.18 -12.50 19.53
CA GLU A 262 -0.58 -13.23 20.66
C GLU A 262 -1.20 -12.83 22.00
N ASP A 263 -1.54 -11.54 22.18
CA ASP A 263 -2.10 -10.98 23.41
C ASP A 263 -3.40 -10.20 23.12
N MET A 264 -4.53 -10.86 23.34
CA MET A 264 -5.86 -10.26 23.19
C MET A 264 -6.15 -9.15 24.20
N ASN A 265 -5.52 -9.18 25.39
CA ASN A 265 -5.73 -8.13 26.39
C ASN A 265 -5.01 -6.85 25.96
N MET A 266 -3.80 -6.97 25.42
CA MET A 266 -3.11 -5.84 24.79
C MET A 266 -3.92 -5.29 23.60
N ALA A 267 -4.42 -6.17 22.73
CA ALA A 267 -5.26 -5.75 21.60
C ALA A 267 -6.48 -4.92 22.04
N ARG A 268 -7.20 -5.35 23.07
CA ARG A 268 -8.33 -4.59 23.64
C ARG A 268 -7.87 -3.27 24.24
N LYS A 269 -6.81 -3.30 25.04
CA LYS A 269 -6.25 -2.12 25.70
C LYS A 269 -5.87 -1.04 24.69
N VAL A 270 -5.16 -1.37 23.61
CA VAL A 270 -4.73 -0.35 22.62
C VAL A 270 -5.92 0.24 21.86
N VAL A 271 -6.94 -0.56 21.56
CA VAL A 271 -8.17 -0.08 20.94
C VAL A 271 -8.93 0.86 21.86
N ASP A 272 -9.03 0.53 23.14
CA ASP A 272 -9.67 1.39 24.15
C ASP A 272 -8.87 2.69 24.38
N GLU A 273 -7.54 2.63 24.40
CA GLU A 273 -6.67 3.80 24.51
C GLU A 273 -6.81 4.74 23.31
N LEU A 274 -6.86 4.21 22.09
CA LEU A 274 -7.06 5.01 20.89
C LEU A 274 -8.44 5.64 20.86
N ARG A 275 -9.48 4.88 21.21
CA ARG A 275 -10.86 5.39 21.30
C ARG A 275 -10.96 6.53 22.32
N THR A 276 -10.32 6.36 23.47
CA THR A 276 -10.31 7.39 24.52
C THR A 276 -9.61 8.65 24.03
N ALA A 277 -8.41 8.53 23.46
CA ALA A 277 -7.66 9.67 22.93
C ALA A 277 -8.43 10.42 21.83
N MET A 278 -9.10 9.70 20.92
CA MET A 278 -9.93 10.32 19.89
C MET A 278 -11.12 11.09 20.45
N ARG A 279 -11.78 10.56 21.50
CA ARG A 279 -12.89 11.26 22.16
C ARG A 279 -12.42 12.50 22.91
N GLU A 280 -11.24 12.44 23.54
CA GLU A 280 -10.62 13.62 24.16
C GLU A 280 -10.34 14.71 23.12
N VAL A 281 -9.75 14.35 21.97
CA VAL A 281 -9.55 15.30 20.86
C VAL A 281 -10.89 15.86 20.37
N SER A 282 -11.90 15.01 20.16
CA SER A 282 -13.23 15.45 19.70
C SER A 282 -13.84 16.50 20.63
N LEU A 283 -13.78 16.27 21.96
CA LEU A 283 -14.33 17.19 22.95
C LEU A 283 -13.58 18.53 22.95
N VAL A 284 -12.24 18.50 22.87
CA VAL A 284 -11.45 19.73 22.86
C VAL A 284 -11.65 20.52 21.57
N VAL A 285 -11.71 19.83 20.42
CA VAL A 285 -11.92 20.45 19.11
C VAL A 285 -13.29 21.12 19.00
N GLU A 286 -14.34 20.45 19.50
CA GLU A 286 -15.69 21.01 19.57
C GLU A 286 -15.75 22.30 20.41
N LEU A 287 -14.98 22.39 21.50
CA LEU A 287 -14.97 23.57 22.38
C LEU A 287 -14.48 24.86 21.70
N TRP A 288 -13.62 24.77 20.69
CA TRP A 288 -13.16 25.94 19.93
C TRP A 288 -13.74 26.03 18.51
N GLY A 289 -14.66 25.12 18.17
CA GLY A 289 -15.53 25.23 17.00
C GLY A 289 -14.91 24.75 15.69
N ALA A 290 -13.97 23.81 15.72
CA ALA A 290 -13.45 23.16 14.52
C ALA A 290 -14.01 21.75 14.33
N ASP A 291 -13.81 21.20 13.13
CA ASP A 291 -14.19 19.84 12.80
C ASP A 291 -13.21 18.79 13.36
N PHE A 292 -13.77 17.66 13.80
CA PHE A 292 -12.98 16.55 14.34
C PHE A 292 -12.13 15.90 13.23
N PRO A 293 -10.79 15.82 13.38
CA PRO A 293 -9.93 15.45 12.25
C PRO A 293 -9.83 13.93 11.99
N TYR A 294 -10.37 13.08 12.88
CA TYR A 294 -10.18 11.61 12.81
C TYR A 294 -11.48 10.82 12.61
N GLU A 295 -12.46 11.40 11.92
CA GLU A 295 -13.79 10.80 11.73
C GLU A 295 -13.74 9.39 11.12
N ARG A 296 -13.01 9.22 10.01
CA ARG A 296 -12.93 7.93 9.30
C ARG A 296 -12.17 6.91 10.14
N GLY A 297 -11.10 7.31 10.83
CA GLY A 297 -10.33 6.47 11.72
C GLY A 297 -11.18 5.96 12.89
N LEU A 298 -11.94 6.84 13.53
CA LEU A 298 -12.86 6.50 14.62
C LEU A 298 -13.98 5.56 14.16
N ALA A 299 -14.64 5.88 13.03
CA ALA A 299 -15.68 5.01 12.47
C ALA A 299 -15.16 3.60 12.15
N ASN A 300 -13.93 3.50 11.61
CA ASN A 300 -13.29 2.20 11.40
C ASN A 300 -13.00 1.48 12.73
N LEU A 301 -12.49 2.20 13.73
CA LEU A 301 -12.18 1.65 15.04
C LEU A 301 -13.43 1.10 15.75
N GLU A 302 -14.58 1.76 15.61
CA GLU A 302 -15.86 1.30 16.16
C GLU A 302 -16.36 0.00 15.51
N SER A 303 -15.99 -0.24 14.25
CA SER A 303 -16.32 -1.49 13.56
C SER A 303 -15.41 -2.68 13.97
N LEU A 304 -14.29 -2.42 14.66
CA LEU A 304 -13.37 -3.47 15.12
C LEU A 304 -13.92 -4.14 16.38
N LYS A 305 -14.24 -5.44 16.27
CA LYS A 305 -14.75 -6.27 17.36
C LYS A 305 -13.62 -7.16 17.90
N LEU A 306 -13.37 -7.10 19.21
CA LEU A 306 -12.33 -7.84 19.95
C LEU A 306 -12.89 -8.66 21.11
#